data_AF-A0A7Y2QBI1-F1
#
_entry.id   AF-A0A7Y2QBI1-F1
#
_cell.length_a   1.000
_cell.length_b   1.000
_cell.length_c   1.000
_cell.angle_alpha   90.00
_cell.angle_beta   90.00
_cell.angle_gamma   90.00
#
_symmetry.space_group_name_H-M   'P 1'
#
loop_
_entity.id
_entity.type
_entity.pdbx_description
1 polymer ?
#
loop_
_entity_poly.entity_id
_entity_poly.type
_entity_poly.pdbx_seq_one_letter_code
_entity_poly.pdbx_strand_id
1 'polypeptide(L)'
;LADYRYPQPIDPRYVEISLFNPGIVGRIPVSGDSVRYLSTLPDFESRIAHPVPGGELVWAANFRIHFRHVARMSKGNVFLAGDAAHIHSPAGARGMNLGIEDACWLAYLISEGREQDYADLRMPAVKTVLKQTYGLTRLVTMHHPVATGLRNFFAPLLIRVPGFARRFLRSVAGYEPQPPVWSDGAQ
;
A
#
# COMPACT_ATOMS: atom_id res chain seq x y z
N LEU A 1 -6.43 -6.97 -10.37
CA LEU A 1 -5.61 -7.64 -9.33
C LEU A 1 -5.84 -9.13 -9.53
N ALA A 2 -4.80 -9.94 -9.58
CA ALA A 2 -4.95 -11.38 -9.80
C ALA A 2 -3.90 -12.17 -9.04
N ASP A 3 -4.32 -13.25 -8.39
CA ASP A 3 -3.46 -14.15 -7.65
C ASP A 3 -3.33 -15.46 -8.42
N TYR A 4 -2.08 -15.85 -8.68
CA TYR A 4 -1.73 -17.09 -9.35
C TYR A 4 -1.02 -18.01 -8.37
N ARG A 5 -1.35 -19.29 -8.39
CA ARG A 5 -0.63 -20.36 -7.69
C ARG A 5 0.19 -21.16 -8.68
N TYR A 6 1.35 -21.63 -8.24
CA TYR A 6 2.28 -22.35 -9.08
C TYR A 6 2.66 -23.68 -8.42
N PRO A 7 2.88 -24.73 -9.23
CA PRO A 7 3.28 -26.04 -8.73
C PRO A 7 4.73 -26.08 -8.24
N GLN A 8 5.56 -25.12 -8.67
CA GLN A 8 6.97 -25.02 -8.32
C GLN A 8 7.22 -23.85 -7.37
N PRO A 9 8.23 -23.96 -6.48
CA PRO A 9 8.61 -22.86 -5.60
C PRO A 9 9.00 -21.60 -6.37
N ILE A 10 8.62 -20.45 -5.83
CA ILE A 10 8.94 -19.12 -6.34
C ILE A 10 9.81 -18.41 -5.31
N ASP A 11 10.81 -17.66 -5.77
CA ASP A 11 11.66 -16.86 -4.90
C ASP A 11 10.88 -15.67 -4.33
N PRO A 12 10.66 -15.61 -3.00
CA PRO A 12 9.85 -14.56 -2.39
C PRO A 12 10.65 -13.27 -2.11
N ARG A 13 11.96 -13.24 -2.39
CA ARG A 13 12.87 -12.18 -1.91
C ARG A 13 12.80 -10.88 -2.70
N TYR A 14 12.10 -10.85 -3.84
CA TYR A 14 12.04 -9.66 -4.67
C TYR A 14 10.63 -9.40 -5.21
N VAL A 15 10.31 -8.11 -5.28
CA VAL A 15 9.13 -7.57 -5.96
C VAL A 15 9.58 -7.03 -7.30
N GLU A 16 8.85 -7.35 -8.36
CA GLU A 16 9.13 -6.82 -9.70
C GLU A 16 8.08 -5.78 -10.06
N ILE A 17 8.51 -4.66 -10.65
CA ILE A 17 7.62 -3.64 -11.18
C ILE A 17 8.02 -3.40 -12.64
N SER A 18 7.15 -3.82 -13.56
CA SER A 18 7.30 -3.59 -14.99
C SER A 18 6.57 -2.29 -15.35
N LEU A 19 7.30 -1.35 -15.96
CA LEU A 19 6.78 -0.04 -16.34
C LEU A 19 6.44 -0.02 -17.84
N PHE A 20 5.22 0.40 -18.18
CA PHE A 20 4.72 0.52 -19.55
C PHE A 20 4.42 1.98 -19.89
N ASN A 21 4.14 2.28 -21.16
CA ASN A 21 3.71 3.60 -21.62
C ASN A 21 2.37 3.50 -22.36
N PRO A 22 1.22 3.76 -21.70
CA PRO A 22 1.04 3.98 -20.26
C PRO A 22 0.99 2.67 -19.45
N GLY A 23 0.96 2.79 -18.12
CA GLY A 23 0.59 1.70 -17.21
C GLY A 23 1.76 1.03 -16.47
N ILE A 24 1.41 0.11 -15.57
CA ILE A 24 2.36 -0.71 -14.81
C ILE A 24 1.81 -2.12 -14.59
N VAL A 25 2.71 -3.05 -14.32
CA VAL A 25 2.40 -4.35 -13.71
C VAL A 25 3.36 -4.57 -12.56
N GLY A 26 2.84 -4.78 -11.35
CA GLY A 26 3.59 -5.21 -10.19
C GLY A 26 3.39 -6.70 -9.95
N ARG A 27 4.50 -7.44 -9.74
CA ARG A 27 4.51 -8.85 -9.35
C ARG A 27 5.01 -8.96 -7.92
N ILE A 28 4.13 -9.39 -7.02
CA ILE A 28 4.38 -9.45 -5.58
C ILE A 28 4.24 -10.91 -5.14
N PRO A 29 5.32 -11.59 -4.72
CA PRO A 29 5.19 -12.92 -4.11
C PRO A 29 4.43 -12.82 -2.78
N VAL A 30 3.41 -13.67 -2.62
CA VAL A 30 2.57 -13.73 -1.40
C VAL A 30 3.04 -14.87 -0.50
N SER A 31 3.39 -16.00 -1.10
CA SER A 31 3.92 -17.21 -0.45
C SER A 31 4.96 -17.87 -1.37
N GLY A 32 5.56 -18.97 -0.91
CA GLY A 32 6.53 -19.73 -1.71
C GLY A 32 5.97 -20.35 -2.99
N ASP A 33 4.65 -20.33 -3.20
CA ASP A 33 3.96 -20.93 -4.34
C ASP A 33 2.93 -19.99 -4.99
N SER A 34 2.74 -18.77 -4.47
CA SER A 34 1.67 -17.88 -4.92
C SER A 34 2.16 -16.46 -5.16
N VAL A 35 1.70 -15.86 -6.25
CA VAL A 35 2.08 -14.51 -6.68
C VAL A 35 0.85 -13.68 -6.98
N ARG A 36 0.87 -12.45 -6.49
CA ARG A 36 -0.13 -11.43 -6.72
C ARG A 36 0.34 -10.43 -7.78
N TYR A 37 -0.47 -10.28 -8.81
CA TYR A 37 -0.31 -9.27 -9.86
C TYR A 37 -1.24 -8.09 -9.61
N LEU A 38 -0.65 -6.89 -9.62
CA LEU A 38 -1.36 -5.62 -9.55
C LEU A 38 -1.07 -4.84 -10.83
N SER A 39 -2.10 -4.47 -11.58
CA SER A 39 -1.93 -3.71 -12.81
C SER A 39 -2.98 -2.62 -12.97
N THR A 40 -2.58 -1.59 -13.70
CA THR A 40 -3.47 -0.53 -14.21
C THR A 40 -3.97 -0.83 -15.63
N LEU A 41 -3.48 -1.91 -16.25
CA LEU A 41 -3.80 -2.29 -17.63
C LEU A 41 -4.96 -3.30 -17.65
N PRO A 42 -5.97 -3.12 -18.52
CA PRO A 42 -7.08 -4.06 -18.63
C PRO A 42 -6.66 -5.41 -19.21
N ASP A 43 -5.60 -5.44 -20.03
CA ASP A 43 -5.08 -6.61 -20.74
C ASP A 43 -3.80 -7.18 -20.10
N PHE A 44 -3.57 -6.89 -18.82
CA PHE A 44 -2.30 -7.20 -18.16
C PHE A 44 -1.95 -8.69 -18.17
N GLU A 45 -2.93 -9.59 -18.22
CA GLU A 45 -2.74 -11.04 -18.27
C GLU A 45 -1.96 -11.46 -19.52
N SER A 46 -2.12 -10.75 -20.65
CA SER A 46 -1.33 -10.99 -21.86
C SER A 46 0.10 -10.45 -21.78
N ARG A 47 0.40 -9.64 -20.76
CA ARG A 47 1.65 -8.89 -20.59
C ARG A 47 2.50 -9.40 -19.42
N ILE A 48 1.98 -10.30 -18.60
CA ILE A 48 2.71 -10.88 -17.47
C ILE A 48 3.67 -11.97 -17.93
N ALA A 49 4.89 -11.93 -17.38
CA ALA A 49 5.79 -13.07 -17.41
C ALA A 49 5.58 -13.87 -16.11
N HIS A 50 5.15 -15.11 -16.27
CA HIS A 50 5.08 -16.05 -15.16
C HIS A 50 6.50 -16.39 -14.67
N PRO A 51 6.74 -16.46 -13.35
CA PRO A 51 8.05 -16.83 -12.82
C PRO A 51 8.44 -18.28 -13.13
N VAL A 52 7.45 -19.17 -13.20
CA VAL A 52 7.59 -20.59 -13.54
C VAL A 52 6.37 -21.07 -14.35
N PRO A 53 6.49 -22.15 -15.15
CA PRO A 53 5.35 -22.73 -15.86
C PRO A 53 4.25 -23.25 -14.93
N GLY A 54 3.02 -23.35 -15.45
CA GLY A 54 1.90 -23.95 -14.72
C GLY A 54 1.21 -23.02 -13.73
N GLY A 55 1.28 -21.70 -13.92
CA GLY A 55 0.53 -20.74 -13.11
C GLY A 55 -0.97 -20.91 -13.30
N GLU A 56 -1.68 -21.23 -12.23
CA GLU A 56 -3.14 -21.32 -12.17
C GLU A 56 -3.71 -20.04 -11.57
N LEU A 57 -4.68 -19.42 -12.27
CA LEU A 57 -5.40 -18.27 -11.74
C LEU A 57 -6.34 -18.73 -10.62
N VAL A 58 -6.07 -18.30 -9.38
CA VAL A 58 -6.87 -18.68 -8.20
C VAL A 58 -7.93 -17.63 -7.89
N TRP A 59 -7.59 -16.35 -8.10
CA TRP A 59 -8.49 -15.24 -7.77
C TRP A 59 -8.18 -14.03 -8.64
N ALA A 60 -9.22 -13.32 -9.09
CA ALA A 60 -9.07 -12.03 -9.76
C ALA A 60 -10.18 -11.06 -9.34
N ALA A 61 -9.82 -9.79 -9.19
CA ALA A 61 -10.78 -8.72 -8.99
C ALA A 61 -10.32 -7.40 -9.62
N ASN A 62 -11.32 -6.65 -10.07
CA ASN A 62 -11.18 -5.25 -10.44
C ASN A 62 -11.65 -4.38 -9.28
N PHE A 63 -10.87 -3.36 -8.95
CA PHE A 63 -11.23 -2.41 -7.91
C PHE A 63 -11.12 -0.99 -8.45
N ARG A 64 -12.00 -0.11 -7.98
CA ARG A 64 -11.93 1.32 -8.24
C ARG A 64 -11.21 1.98 -7.09
N ILE A 65 -10.27 2.86 -7.43
CA ILE A 65 -9.51 3.60 -6.42
C ILE A 65 -10.33 4.78 -5.95
N HIS A 66 -10.58 4.83 -4.64
CA HIS A 66 -11.18 5.96 -3.96
C HIS A 66 -10.24 6.44 -2.85
N PHE A 67 -10.22 7.74 -2.60
CA PHE A 67 -9.53 8.36 -1.47
C PHE A 67 -10.57 9.10 -0.65
N ARG A 68 -10.98 8.53 0.48
CA ARG A 68 -11.98 9.11 1.36
C ARG A 68 -11.61 8.83 2.80
N HIS A 69 -11.99 9.74 3.68
CA HIS A 69 -11.96 9.52 5.11
C HIS A 69 -13.18 10.17 5.76
N VAL A 70 -13.55 9.71 6.94
CA VAL A 70 -14.64 10.30 7.72
C VAL A 70 -14.27 11.69 8.22
N ALA A 71 -15.28 12.53 8.45
CA ALA A 71 -15.06 13.87 9.02
C ALA A 71 -14.61 13.80 10.48
N ARG A 72 -15.11 12.81 11.23
CA ARG A 72 -14.74 12.52 12.62
C ARG A 72 -14.63 11.01 12.83
N MET A 73 -13.59 10.57 13.51
CA MET A 73 -13.35 9.15 13.83
C MET A 73 -14.03 8.70 15.12
N SER A 74 -14.60 9.62 15.90
CA SER A 74 -15.38 9.33 17.10
C SER A 74 -16.59 10.25 17.25
N LYS A 75 -17.64 9.75 17.91
CA LYS A 75 -18.80 10.51 18.36
C LYS A 75 -19.41 9.84 19.59
N GLY A 76 -19.22 10.44 20.77
CA GLY A 76 -19.63 9.82 22.04
C GLY A 76 -18.89 8.51 22.24
N ASN A 77 -19.64 7.41 22.39
CA ASN A 77 -19.09 6.07 22.62
C ASN A 77 -18.96 5.24 21.33
N VAL A 78 -19.02 5.89 20.16
CA VAL A 78 -18.90 5.24 18.85
C VAL A 78 -17.60 5.68 18.19
N PHE A 79 -16.78 4.71 17.78
CA PHE A 79 -15.46 4.91 17.18
C PHE A 79 -15.36 4.17 15.85
N LEU A 80 -14.65 4.75 14.88
CA LEU A 80 -14.39 4.18 13.57
C LEU A 80 -12.89 4.01 13.37
N ALA A 81 -12.47 2.82 12.91
CA ALA A 81 -11.09 2.45 12.66
C ALA A 81 -10.96 1.71 11.31
N GLY A 82 -9.77 1.74 10.70
CA GLY A 82 -9.50 1.05 9.44
C GLY A 82 -10.40 1.50 8.29
N ASP A 83 -10.81 0.57 7.43
CA ASP A 83 -11.59 0.86 6.22
C ASP A 83 -12.94 1.57 6.48
N ALA A 84 -13.50 1.44 7.70
CA ALA A 84 -14.68 2.18 8.11
C ALA A 84 -14.41 3.68 8.32
N ALA A 85 -13.17 4.05 8.65
CA ALA A 85 -12.74 5.43 8.85
C ALA A 85 -12.06 6.02 7.61
N HIS A 86 -11.35 5.21 6.83
CA HIS A 86 -10.58 5.69 5.68
C HIS A 86 -10.40 4.61 4.61
N ILE A 87 -10.52 5.02 3.36
CA ILE A 87 -10.23 4.18 2.19
C ILE A 87 -9.26 4.91 1.29
N HIS A 88 -8.27 4.19 0.77
CA HIS A 88 -7.27 4.72 -0.14
C HIS A 88 -6.78 3.64 -1.10
N SER A 89 -5.99 4.05 -2.09
CA SER A 89 -5.35 3.11 -3.01
C SER A 89 -4.52 2.06 -2.27
N PRO A 90 -4.50 0.79 -2.73
CA PRO A 90 -3.57 -0.21 -2.23
C PRO A 90 -2.11 0.10 -2.58
N ALA A 91 -1.86 1.10 -3.44
CA ALA A 91 -0.51 1.56 -3.75
C ALA A 91 0.23 1.95 -2.47
N GLY A 92 1.33 1.25 -2.18
CA GLY A 92 2.12 1.40 -0.96
C GLY A 92 1.79 0.43 0.17
N ALA A 93 0.80 -0.47 0.00
CA ALA A 93 0.46 -1.55 0.94
C ALA A 93 0.17 -1.09 2.39
N ARG A 94 -0.44 0.10 2.56
CA ARG A 94 -0.62 0.73 3.87
C ARG A 94 -1.99 0.55 4.53
N GLY A 95 -3.01 0.11 3.81
CA GLY A 95 -4.40 0.13 4.31
C GLY A 95 -4.59 -0.72 5.55
N MET A 96 -4.24 -2.00 5.46
CA MET A 96 -4.33 -2.93 6.58
C MET A 96 -3.43 -2.51 7.75
N ASN A 97 -2.20 -2.07 7.49
CA ASN A 97 -1.28 -1.61 8.53
C ASN A 97 -1.84 -0.41 9.29
N LEU A 98 -2.40 0.57 8.56
CA LEU A 98 -3.01 1.75 9.17
C LEU A 98 -4.23 1.39 10.02
N GLY A 99 -5.05 0.43 9.57
CA GLY A 99 -6.18 -0.08 10.34
C GLY A 99 -5.77 -0.84 11.61
N ILE A 100 -4.68 -1.61 11.56
CA ILE A 100 -4.12 -2.27 12.74
C ILE A 100 -3.60 -1.22 13.73
N GLU A 101 -2.85 -0.22 13.25
CA GLU A 101 -2.39 0.89 14.10
C GLU A 101 -3.56 1.62 14.77
N ASP A 102 -4.65 1.87 14.03
CA ASP A 102 -5.86 2.48 14.57
C ASP A 102 -6.48 1.65 15.69
N ALA A 103 -6.56 0.33 15.52
CA ALA A 103 -7.09 -0.57 16.53
C ALA A 103 -6.21 -0.58 17.79
N CYS A 104 -4.88 -0.62 17.63
CA CYS A 104 -3.94 -0.57 18.74
C CYS A 104 -4.03 0.76 19.51
N TRP A 105 -4.10 1.89 18.81
CA TRP A 105 -4.27 3.21 19.43
C TRP A 105 -5.57 3.30 20.22
N LEU A 106 -6.68 2.83 19.64
CA LEU A 106 -7.97 2.86 20.32
C LEU A 106 -7.97 1.96 21.56
N ALA A 107 -7.42 0.76 21.48
CA ALA A 107 -7.32 -0.16 22.61
C ALA A 107 -6.49 0.42 23.77
N TYR A 108 -5.33 1.02 23.45
CA TYR A 108 -4.48 1.68 24.44
C TYR A 108 -5.19 2.87 25.11
N LEU A 109 -5.87 3.71 24.34
CA LEU A 109 -6.57 4.86 24.91
C LEU A 109 -7.77 4.43 25.78
N ILE A 110 -8.47 3.35 25.41
CA ILE A 110 -9.52 2.76 26.24
C ILE A 110 -8.96 2.26 27.57
N SER A 111 -7.79 1.60 27.59
CA SER A 111 -7.19 1.13 28.86
C SER A 111 -6.78 2.27 29.79
N GLU A 112 -6.50 3.45 29.23
CA GLU A 112 -6.13 4.66 29.97
C GLU A 112 -7.33 5.57 30.29
N GLY A 113 -8.56 5.24 29.84
CA GLY A 113 -9.73 6.12 29.98
C GLY A 113 -9.62 7.43 29.18
N ARG A 114 -8.90 7.38 28.07
CA ARG A 114 -8.58 8.51 27.17
C ARG A 114 -9.09 8.29 25.76
N GLU A 115 -10.07 7.41 25.56
CA GLU A 115 -10.60 7.04 24.26
C GLU A 115 -11.11 8.23 23.44
N GLN A 116 -11.52 9.32 24.11
CA GLN A 116 -11.96 10.56 23.45
C GLN A 116 -10.83 11.27 22.69
N ASP A 117 -9.56 11.07 23.07
CA ASP A 117 -8.39 11.64 22.38
C ASP A 117 -8.12 10.96 21.02
N TYR A 118 -8.72 9.79 20.77
CA TYR A 118 -8.41 8.92 19.64
C TYR A 118 -8.51 9.63 18.28
N ALA A 119 -9.61 10.36 18.05
CA ALA A 119 -9.86 10.99 16.77
C ALA A 119 -8.82 12.07 16.45
N ASP A 120 -8.43 12.87 17.45
CA ASP A 120 -7.49 13.98 17.27
C ASP A 120 -6.05 13.47 17.09
N LEU A 121 -5.69 12.39 17.78
CA LEU A 121 -4.38 11.76 17.64
C LEU A 121 -4.21 11.01 16.31
N ARG A 122 -5.27 10.36 15.80
CA ARG A 122 -5.18 9.52 14.59
C ARG A 122 -5.47 10.23 13.28
N MET A 123 -6.33 11.24 13.27
CA MET A 123 -6.68 11.95 12.04
C MET A 123 -5.46 12.53 11.26
N PRO A 124 -4.41 13.09 11.91
CA PRO A 124 -3.21 13.54 11.21
C PRO A 124 -2.46 12.40 10.51
N ALA A 125 -2.36 11.23 11.14
CA ALA A 125 -1.72 10.06 10.56
C ALA A 125 -2.48 9.57 9.33
N VAL A 126 -3.81 9.43 9.43
CA VAL A 126 -4.70 9.06 8.33
C VAL A 126 -4.52 10.00 7.14
N LYS A 127 -4.58 11.33 7.37
CA LYS A 127 -4.40 12.34 6.30
C LYS A 127 -3.03 12.23 5.63
N THR A 128 -1.98 11.98 6.40
CA THR A 128 -0.62 11.81 5.86
C THR A 128 -0.54 10.59 4.95
N VAL A 129 -1.10 9.46 5.37
CA VAL A 129 -1.14 8.24 4.56
C VAL A 129 -1.94 8.46 3.28
N LEU A 130 -3.12 9.07 3.37
CA LEU A 130 -3.94 9.37 2.20
C LEU A 130 -3.22 10.28 1.20
N LYS A 131 -2.52 11.32 1.68
CA LYS A 131 -1.75 12.22 0.81
C LYS A 131 -0.59 11.49 0.12
N GLN A 132 0.13 10.64 0.84
CA GLN A 132 1.26 9.87 0.29
C GLN A 132 0.78 8.84 -0.75
N THR A 133 -0.24 8.06 -0.41
CA THR A 133 -0.81 7.03 -1.31
C THR A 133 -1.46 7.66 -2.54
N TYR A 134 -2.09 8.83 -2.41
CA TYR A 134 -2.62 9.60 -3.54
C TYR A 134 -1.53 10.01 -4.52
N GLY A 135 -0.42 10.59 -4.02
CA GLY A 135 0.72 10.99 -4.85
C GLY A 135 1.33 9.81 -5.61
N LEU A 136 1.55 8.69 -4.90
CA LEU A 136 2.08 7.46 -5.51
C LEU A 136 1.12 6.92 -6.58
N THR A 137 -0.18 6.88 -6.28
CA THR A 137 -1.18 6.40 -7.24
C THR A 137 -1.20 7.26 -8.49
N ARG A 138 -1.20 8.59 -8.35
CA ARG A 138 -1.18 9.52 -9.49
C ARG A 138 0.06 9.33 -10.38
N LEU A 139 1.21 9.00 -9.79
CA LEU A 139 2.43 8.66 -10.53
C LEU A 139 2.28 7.33 -11.30
N VAL A 140 1.63 6.35 -10.68
CA VAL A 140 1.45 5.00 -11.23
C VAL A 140 0.40 4.99 -12.34
N THR A 141 -0.71 5.70 -12.16
CA THR A 141 -1.87 5.73 -13.08
C THR A 141 -1.79 6.88 -14.08
N MET A 142 -0.63 7.51 -14.26
CA MET A 142 -0.47 8.58 -15.25
C MET A 142 -0.61 8.05 -16.68
N HIS A 143 -1.26 8.85 -17.54
CA HIS A 143 -1.50 8.49 -18.95
C HIS A 143 -0.74 9.38 -19.95
N HIS A 144 -0.20 10.52 -19.52
CA HIS A 144 0.47 11.44 -20.44
C HIS A 144 1.78 10.80 -20.96
N PRO A 145 2.00 10.68 -22.29
CA PRO A 145 3.06 9.85 -22.86
C PRO A 145 4.46 10.36 -22.51
N VAL A 146 4.67 11.68 -22.51
CA VAL A 146 5.95 12.29 -22.12
C VAL A 146 6.21 12.11 -20.63
N ALA A 147 5.20 12.29 -19.79
CA ALA A 147 5.35 12.17 -18.34
C ALA A 147 5.65 10.71 -17.95
N THR A 148 4.99 9.78 -18.61
CA THR A 148 5.22 8.34 -18.42
C THR A 148 6.59 7.93 -18.93
N GLY A 149 7.04 8.47 -20.07
CA GLY A 149 8.40 8.26 -20.58
C GLY A 149 9.47 8.74 -19.58
N LEU A 150 9.31 9.95 -19.03
CA LEU A 150 10.19 10.47 -17.99
C LEU A 150 10.17 9.60 -16.73
N ARG A 151 8.99 9.20 -16.25
CA ARG A 151 8.86 8.27 -15.12
C ARG A 151 9.61 6.97 -15.38
N ASN A 152 9.43 6.36 -16.55
CA ASN A 152 10.02 5.07 -16.88
C ASN A 152 11.54 5.15 -17.03
N PHE A 153 12.07 6.30 -17.45
CA PHE A 153 13.52 6.55 -17.52
C PHE A 153 14.13 6.81 -16.13
N PHE A 154 13.53 7.71 -15.35
CA PHE A 154 14.12 8.17 -14.10
C PHE A 154 13.83 7.26 -12.90
N ALA A 155 12.69 6.58 -12.84
CA ALA A 155 12.33 5.76 -11.67
C ALA A 155 13.36 4.65 -11.38
N PRO A 156 13.84 3.87 -12.37
CA PRO A 156 14.88 2.86 -12.13
C PRO A 156 16.22 3.48 -11.69
N LEU A 157 16.55 4.68 -12.15
CA LEU A 157 17.78 5.39 -11.77
C LEU A 157 17.70 5.88 -10.32
N LEU A 158 16.57 6.47 -9.93
CA LEU A 158 16.35 6.98 -8.58
C LEU A 158 16.37 5.87 -7.53
N ILE A 159 15.78 4.70 -7.83
CA ILE A 159 15.80 3.53 -6.92
C ILE A 159 17.22 3.01 -6.67
N ARG A 160 18.20 3.27 -7.55
CA ARG A 160 19.60 2.90 -7.31
C ARG A 160 20.33 3.84 -6.36
N VAL A 161 19.78 5.02 -6.08
CA VAL A 161 20.37 5.98 -5.15
C VAL A 161 20.06 5.53 -3.70
N PRO A 162 21.05 5.16 -2.87
CA PRO A 162 20.80 4.53 -1.57
C PRO A 162 19.98 5.36 -0.58
N GLY A 163 20.08 6.69 -0.65
CA GLY A 163 19.29 7.60 0.20
C GLY A 163 17.81 7.65 -0.23
N PHE A 164 17.56 7.67 -1.54
CA PHE A 164 16.22 7.65 -2.09
C PHE A 164 15.55 6.28 -1.86
N ALA A 165 16.25 5.19 -2.17
CA ALA A 165 15.76 3.83 -1.97
C ALA A 165 15.36 3.57 -0.51
N ARG A 166 16.22 3.94 0.44
CA ARG A 166 15.91 3.79 1.87
C ARG A 166 14.69 4.60 2.29
N ARG A 167 14.56 5.84 1.82
CA ARG A 167 13.39 6.67 2.14
C ARG A 167 12.10 6.11 1.53
N PHE A 168 12.15 5.69 0.27
CA PHE A 168 11.02 5.05 -0.40
C PHE A 168 10.57 3.78 0.33
N LEU A 169 11.51 2.89 0.66
CA LEU A 169 11.23 1.65 1.40
C LEU A 169 10.66 1.94 2.79
N ARG A 170 11.21 2.90 3.53
CA ARG A 170 10.67 3.30 4.85
C ARG A 170 9.24 3.83 4.77
N SER A 171 8.94 4.62 3.74
CA SER A 171 7.60 5.17 3.53
C SER A 171 6.57 4.09 3.20
N VAL A 172 6.94 3.11 2.36
CA VAL A 172 6.09 1.95 2.03
C VAL A 172 5.93 1.00 3.21
N ALA A 173 7.01 0.75 3.96
CA ALA A 173 6.98 -0.12 5.14
C ALA A 173 6.32 0.52 6.37
N GLY A 174 5.92 1.79 6.30
CA GLY A 174 5.19 2.45 7.39
C GLY A 174 6.08 2.88 8.58
N TYR A 175 7.39 3.00 8.40
CA TYR A 175 8.32 3.48 9.44
C TYR A 175 8.28 5.01 9.66
N GLU A 176 7.29 5.72 9.12
CA GLU A 176 7.25 7.19 9.11
C GLU A 176 6.24 7.87 10.07
N PRO A 177 5.31 7.22 10.81
CA PRO A 177 4.76 7.83 12.02
C PRO A 177 5.75 7.71 13.18
N GLN A 178 5.66 8.63 14.15
CA GLN A 178 6.31 8.43 15.44
C GLN A 178 5.92 7.05 16.01
N PRO A 179 6.87 6.30 16.59
CA PRO A 179 6.55 5.03 17.20
C PRO A 179 5.45 5.24 18.25
N PRO A 180 4.51 4.31 18.38
CA PRO A 180 3.42 4.46 19.32
C PRO A 180 3.97 4.58 20.74
N VAL A 181 3.30 5.37 21.58
CA VAL A 181 3.76 5.68 22.94
C VAL A 181 3.90 4.45 23.85
N TRP A 182 3.29 3.32 23.48
CA TRP A 182 3.33 2.06 24.19
C TRP A 182 4.39 1.06 23.69
N SER A 183 5.17 1.39 22.65
CA SER A 183 6.28 0.51 22.24
C SER A 183 7.52 0.79 23.09
N ASP A 184 8.01 -0.23 23.80
CA ASP A 184 9.25 -0.19 24.57
C ASP A 184 10.42 0.20 23.65
N GLY A 185 10.97 1.41 23.86
CA GLY A 185 11.98 2.04 23.01
C GLY A 185 11.60 3.41 22.43
N ALA A 186 10.39 3.91 22.70
CA ALA A 186 9.93 5.26 22.35
C ALA A 186 10.18 6.33 23.43
N GLN A 187 10.85 5.98 24.54
CA GLN A 187 11.31 6.90 25.59
C GLN A 187 12.81 7.17 25.46
#